data_AF-T0HC60-F1
#
_entry.id   AF-T0HC60-F1
#
_cell.length_a   1.000
_cell.length_b   1.000
_cell.length_c   1.000
_cell.angle_alpha   90.00
_cell.angle_beta   90.00
_cell.angle_gamma   90.00
#
_symmetry.space_group_name_H-M   'P 1'
#
loop_
_entity.id
_entity.type
_entity.pdbx_description
1 polymer ?
#
loop_
_entity_poly.entity_id
_entity_poly.type
_entity_poly.pdbx_seq_one_letter_code
_entity_poly.pdbx_strand_id
1 'polypeptide(L)' 'MPKSRGGREVVPLHPICHRTIHASFTNAELARMPAAARALLEKEEIRRFVRWVASKPPDFHAPTARRK' A
#
# COMPACT_ATOMS: atom_id res chain seq x y z
N MET A 1 6.23 -8.50 -0.64
CA MET A 1 5.65 -9.66 0.09
C MET A 1 5.66 -9.37 1.60
N PRO A 2 4.59 -9.66 2.37
CA PRO A 2 4.61 -9.49 3.83
C PRO A 2 5.67 -10.37 4.51
N LYS A 3 6.30 -9.85 5.57
CA LYS A 3 7.35 -10.57 6.34
C LYS A 3 6.87 -11.92 6.88
N SER A 4 5.60 -12.03 7.26
CA SER A 4 4.95 -13.26 7.73
C SER A 4 4.83 -14.38 6.69
N ARG A 5 5.10 -14.07 5.41
CA ARG A 5 5.06 -15.01 4.28
C ARG A 5 6.39 -15.07 3.52
N GLY A 6 7.49 -14.71 4.17
CA GLY A 6 8.84 -14.86 3.62
C GLY A 6 9.33 -13.69 2.75
N GLY A 7 8.62 -12.55 2.74
CA GLY A 7 9.10 -11.35 2.07
C GLY A 7 10.37 -10.79 2.71
N ARG A 8 11.46 -10.70 1.93
CA ARG A 8 12.76 -10.14 2.34
C ARG A 8 13.06 -8.78 1.73
N GLU A 9 12.40 -8.43 0.64
CA GLU A 9 12.53 -7.11 0.01
C GLU A 9 11.67 -6.08 0.74
N VAL A 10 12.33 -5.01 1.18
CA VAL A 10 11.71 -3.83 1.79
C VAL A 10 12.02 -2.64 0.91
N VAL A 11 10.97 -1.93 0.51
CA VAL A 11 11.08 -0.70 -0.26
C VAL A 11 10.72 0.45 0.67
N PRO A 12 11.49 1.54 0.73
CA PRO A 12 11.10 2.71 1.50
C PRO A 12 9.78 3.26 0.97
N LEU A 13 8.80 3.37 1.86
CA LEU A 13 7.48 3.93 1.57
C LEU A 13 7.18 5.03 2.58
N HIS A 14 6.52 6.09 2.14
CA HIS A 14 6.00 7.10 3.05
C HIS A 14 5.05 6.47 4.08
N PRO A 15 5.01 6.98 5.34
CA PRO A 15 4.16 6.42 6.40
C PRO A 15 2.66 6.36 6.03
N ILE A 16 2.20 7.28 5.17
CA ILE A 16 0.83 7.27 4.65
C ILE A 16 0.61 6.16 3.63
N CYS A 17 1.54 5.95 2.69
CA CYS A 17 1.46 4.89 1.69
C CYS A 17 1.45 3.51 2.32
N HIS A 18 2.32 3.29 3.32
CA HIS A 18 2.36 2.05 4.09
C HIS A 18 1.02 1.79 4.81
N ARG A 19 0.47 2.81 5.48
CA ARG A 19 -0.83 2.70 6.17
C ARG A 19 -1.96 2.40 5.20
N THR A 20 -2.02 3.06 4.03
CA THR A 20 -3.05 2.79 3.03
C THR A 20 -2.98 1.37 2.50
N ILE A 21 -1.78 0.84 2.21
CA ILE A 21 -1.63 -0.55 1.75
C ILE A 21 -2.19 -1.53 2.79
N HIS A 22 -1.88 -1.32 4.08
CA HIS A 22 -2.42 -2.15 5.16
C HIS A 22 -3.92 -1.92 5.46
N ALA A 23 -4.46 -0.75 5.14
CA ALA A 23 -5.89 -0.47 5.26
C ALA A 23 -6.70 -1.08 4.10
N SER A 24 -6.11 -1.13 2.90
CA SER A 24 -6.74 -1.66 1.69
C SER A 24 -6.56 -3.16 1.53
N PHE A 25 -5.48 -3.76 2.04
CA PHE A 25 -5.22 -5.19 1.88
C PHE A 25 -4.93 -5.89 3.21
N THR A 26 -5.47 -7.10 3.33
CA THR A 26 -5.08 -8.05 4.36
C THR A 26 -3.75 -8.73 4.01
N ASN A 27 -3.07 -9.27 5.02
CA ASN A 27 -1.84 -10.05 4.81
C ASN A 27 -2.07 -11.27 3.89
N ALA A 28 -3.29 -11.85 3.89
CA ALA A 28 -3.63 -12.98 3.03
C ALA A 28 -3.75 -12.55 1.55
N GLU A 29 -4.36 -11.40 1.29
CA GLU A 29 -4.45 -10.82 -0.06
C GLU A 29 -3.06 -10.45 -0.59
N LEU A 30 -2.25 -9.76 0.22
CA LEU A 30 -0.86 -9.39 -0.15
C LEU A 30 0.05 -10.60 -0.38
N ALA A 31 -0.24 -11.74 0.24
CA ALA A 31 0.52 -12.98 0.06
C ALA A 31 0.14 -13.74 -1.22
N ARG A 32 -1.10 -13.58 -1.69
CA ARG A 32 -1.58 -14.18 -2.94
C ARG A 32 -1.26 -13.32 -4.16
N MET A 33 -1.03 -12.02 -3.95
CA MET A 33 -0.68 -11.10 -5.02
C MET A 33 0.76 -11.33 -5.50
N PRO A 34 1.00 -11.28 -6.82
CA PRO A 34 2.35 -11.25 -7.35
C PRO A 34 3.11 -10.04 -6.78
N ALA A 35 4.41 -10.18 -6.57
CA ALA A 35 5.27 -9.16 -5.93
C ALA A 35 5.45 -7.86 -6.75
N ALA A 36 4.61 -7.60 -7.75
CA ALA A 36 4.67 -6.44 -8.62
C ALA A 36 3.78 -5.31 -8.08
N ALA A 37 4.32 -4.09 -8.00
CA ALA A 37 3.54 -2.88 -7.66
C ALA A 37 2.31 -2.68 -8.57
N ARG A 38 2.38 -3.19 -9.81
CA ARG A 38 1.27 -3.15 -10.77
C ARG A 38 0.03 -3.92 -10.28
N ALA A 39 0.21 -5.01 -9.53
CA ALA A 39 -0.90 -5.78 -8.96
C ALA A 39 -1.65 -4.98 -7.88
N LEU A 40 -0.96 -4.13 -7.13
CA LEU A 40 -1.59 -3.24 -6.14
C LEU A 40 -2.48 -2.18 -6.82
N LEU A 41 -2.08 -1.72 -8.01
CA LEU A 41 -2.81 -0.72 -8.80
C LEU A 41 -4.08 -1.26 -9.46
N GLU A 42 -4.33 -2.57 -9.46
CA GLU A 42 -5.59 -3.15 -9.94
C GLU A 42 -6.77 -2.81 -9.02
N LYS A 43 -6.50 -2.53 -7.74
CA LYS A 43 -7.54 -2.13 -6.79
C LYS A 43 -7.86 -0.65 -6.97
N GLU A 44 -9.11 -0.34 -7.33
CA GLU A 44 -9.55 1.04 -7.61
C GLU A 44 -9.30 2.00 -6.42
N GLU A 45 -9.45 1.53 -5.19
CA GLU A 45 -9.12 2.30 -3.97
C GLU A 45 -7.66 2.76 -3.94
N ILE A 46 -6.72 1.83 -4.22
CA ILE A 46 -5.29 2.12 -4.28
C ILE A 46 -4.98 3.02 -5.47
N ARG A 47 -5.58 2.76 -6.62
CA ARG A 47 -5.38 3.57 -7.82
C ARG A 47 -5.78 5.03 -7.60
N ARG A 48 -6.90 5.27 -6.91
CA ARG A 48 -7.34 6.63 -6.52
C ARG A 48 -6.38 7.25 -5.52
N PHE A 49 -5.95 6.50 -4.51
CA PHE A 49 -4.97 6.98 -3.54
C PHE A 49 -3.63 7.35 -4.20
N VAL A 50 -3.10 6.51 -5.08
CA VAL A 50 -1.83 6.75 -5.77
C VAL A 50 -1.93 7.99 -6.67
N ARG A 51 -3.03 8.16 -7.42
CA ARG A 51 -3.25 9.37 -8.22
C ARG A 51 -3.31 10.63 -7.36
N TRP A 52 -3.92 10.56 -6.19
CA TRP A 52 -4.02 11.68 -5.26
C TRP A 52 -2.70 12.00 -4.54
N VAL A 53 -1.95 10.98 -4.11
CA VAL A 53 -0.68 11.17 -3.40
C VAL A 53 0.48 11.54 -4.33
N ALA A 54 0.40 11.19 -5.62
CA ALA A 54 1.43 11.51 -6.60
C ALA A 54 1.68 13.03 -6.76
N SER A 55 0.70 13.86 -6.41
CA SER A 55 0.84 15.32 -6.44
C SER A 55 1.26 15.92 -5.09
N LYS A 56 1.61 15.11 -4.08
CA LYS A 56 1.91 15.55 -2.71
C LYS A 56 3.40 15.46 -2.41
N PRO A 57 3.94 16.33 -1.53
CA PRO A 57 5.33 16.24 -1.11
C PRO A 57 5.59 14.93 -0.31
N PRO A 58 6.84 14.45 -0.27
CA PRO A 58 7.21 13.21 0.42
C PRO A 58 6.91 13.25 1.93
N ASP A 59 6.95 14.43 2.55
CA ASP A 59 6.66 14.65 3.97
C ASP A 59 5.16 14.82 4.27
N PHE A 60 4.29 14.62 3.27
CA PHE A 60 2.87 14.82 3.42
C PHE A 60 2.24 13.77 4.34
N HIS A 61 1.53 14.25 5.37
CA HIS A 61 0.81 13.41 6.32
C HIS A 61 -0.69 13.66 6.23
N ALA A 62 -1.48 12.60 6.05
CA ALA A 62 -2.93 12.65 6.15
C ALA A 62 -3.46 11.40 6.89
N PRO A 63 -4.60 11.52 7.60
CA PRO A 63 -5.21 10.39 8.25
C PRO A 63 -5.74 9.39 7.21
N THR A 64 -5.28 8.15 7.30
CA THR A 64 -5.86 7.02 6.56
C THR A 64 -7.05 6.49 7.34
N ALA A 65 -8.24 6.49 6.74
CA ALA A 65 -9.42 5.89 7.36
C ALA A 65 -9.14 4.41 7.66
N ARG A 66 -9.30 3.99 8.92
CA ARG A 66 -9.20 2.58 9.27
C ARG A 66 -10.45 1.86 8.79
N ARG A 67 -10.28 0.71 8.14
CA ARG A 67 -11.38 -0.26 7.96
C ARG A 67 -11.91 -0.62 9.36
N LYS A 68 -13.21 -0.45 9.58
CA LYS A 68 -13.93 -1.02 10.74
C LYS A 68 -14.14 -2.52 10.50
#